data_AF-A0A1A2YQZ1-F1
#
_entry.id   AF-A0A1A2YQZ1-F1
#
_cell.length_a   1.000
_cell.length_b   1.000
_cell.length_c   1.000
_cell.angle_alpha   90.00
_cell.angle_beta   90.00
_cell.angle_gamma   90.00
#
_symmetry.space_group_name_H-M   'P 1'
#
loop_
_entity.id
_entity.type
_entity.pdbx_description
1 polymer ?
#
loop_
_entity_poly.entity_id
_entity_poly.type
_entity_poly.pdbx_seq_one_letter_code
_entity_poly.pdbx_strand_id
1 'polypeptide(L)' 'MSTQIAVRLPDEVVAFLDREVSEKRATSRAAVVLRALERERRRQIAARDAAILTATEPDRDLDALAQFAAKLATDID' A
#
# COMPACT_ATOMS: atom_id res chain seq x y z
N MET A 1 -15.72 -9.23 13.97
CA MET A 1 -16.64 -8.11 14.22
C MET A 1 -16.38 -7.05 13.17
N SER A 2 -17.40 -6.58 12.47
CA SER A 2 -17.32 -5.44 11.56
C SER A 2 -18.18 -4.30 12.11
N THR A 3 -17.75 -3.06 11.88
CA THR A 3 -18.50 -1.86 12.25
C THR A 3 -18.94 -1.17 10.96
N GLN A 4 -20.22 -0.80 10.88
CA GLN A 4 -20.76 -0.07 9.73
C GLN A 4 -20.78 1.43 10.03
N ILE A 5 -20.41 2.22 9.03
CA ILE A 5 -20.43 3.69 9.08
C ILE A 5 -21.21 4.23 7.88
N ALA A 6 -21.82 5.41 8.03
CA ALA A 6 -22.40 6.16 6.92
C ALA A 6 -21.42 7.28 6.52
N VAL A 7 -21.07 7.36 5.24
CA VAL A 7 -20.14 8.35 4.70
C VAL A 7 -20.79 9.05 3.52
N ARG A 8 -20.66 10.38 3.45
CA ARG A 8 -21.07 11.16 2.28
C ARG A 8 -19.92 11.17 1.27
N LEU A 9 -20.20 10.76 0.05
CA LEU A 9 -19.26 10.76 -1.06
C LEU A 9 -19.86 11.53 -2.23
N PRO A 10 -19.04 12.14 -3.11
CA PRO A 10 -19.52 12.69 -4.36
C PRO A 10 -20.22 11.64 -5.23
N ASP A 11 -21.25 12.04 -5.96
CA ASP A 11 -22.08 11.14 -6.78
C ASP A 11 -21.23 10.36 -7.80
N GLU A 12 -20.22 11.00 -8.39
CA GLU A 12 -19.27 10.38 -9.31
C GLU A 12 -18.50 9.20 -8.69
N VAL A 13 -18.14 9.32 -7.40
CA VAL A 13 -17.44 8.25 -6.67
C VAL A 13 -18.40 7.10 -6.43
N VAL A 14 -19.65 7.40 -6.04
CA VAL A 14 -20.68 6.35 -5.85
C VAL A 14 -20.95 5.64 -7.17
N ALA A 15 -21.08 6.37 -8.28
CA ALA A 15 -21.29 5.79 -9.60
C ALA A 15 -20.12 4.88 -10.03
N PHE A 16 -18.88 5.23 -9.67
CA PHE A 16 -17.73 4.35 -9.89
C PHE A 16 -17.82 3.06 -9.06
N LEU A 17 -18.15 3.15 -7.76
CA LEU A 17 -18.32 1.98 -6.91
C LEU A 17 -19.41 1.05 -7.44
N ASP A 18 -20.49 1.62 -7.96
CA ASP A 18 -21.62 0.88 -8.53
C ASP A 18 -21.20 0.11 -9.78
N ARG A 19 -20.43 0.77 -10.65
CA ARG A 19 -19.92 0.18 -11.88
C ARG A 19 -19.00 -1.01 -11.60
N GLU A 20 -18.11 -0.90 -10.61
CA GLU A 20 -17.22 -2.00 -10.21
C GLU A 20 -18.01 -3.25 -9.78
N VAL A 21 -19.13 -3.05 -9.09
CA VAL A 21 -20.01 -4.15 -8.64
C VAL A 21 -20.85 -4.68 -9.81
N SER A 22 -21.43 -3.82 -10.63
CA SER A 22 -22.26 -4.24 -11.77
C SER A 22 -21.46 -5.02 -12.81
N GLU A 23 -20.20 -4.65 -13.01
CA GLU A 23 -19.27 -5.32 -13.92
C GLU A 23 -18.60 -6.55 -13.26
N LYS A 24 -19.08 -6.97 -12.08
CA LYS A 24 -18.63 -8.14 -11.31
C LYS A 24 -17.13 -8.13 -10.98
N ARG A 25 -16.49 -6.96 -10.99
CA ARG A 25 -15.09 -6.79 -10.55
C ARG A 25 -14.93 -6.75 -9.04
N ALA A 26 -16.02 -6.55 -8.31
CA ALA A 26 -16.06 -6.63 -6.86
C ALA A 26 -17.37 -7.24 -6.36
N THR A 27 -17.31 -7.91 -5.21
CA THR A 27 -18.46 -8.56 -4.57
C THR A 27 -19.40 -7.59 -3.88
N SER A 28 -18.94 -6.37 -3.55
CA SER A 28 -19.73 -5.32 -2.94
C SER A 28 -19.02 -3.95 -3.03
N ARG A 29 -19.76 -2.86 -2.83
CA ARG A 29 -19.19 -1.49 -2.71
C ARG A 29 -18.16 -1.41 -1.58
N ALA A 30 -18.47 -2.07 -0.45
CA ALA A 30 -17.57 -2.12 0.71
C ALA A 30 -16.24 -2.83 0.37
N ALA A 31 -16.26 -3.88 -0.45
CA ALA A 31 -15.04 -4.55 -0.90
C ALA A 31 -14.15 -3.63 -1.75
N VAL A 32 -14.76 -2.81 -2.62
CA VAL A 32 -14.00 -1.81 -3.41
C VAL A 32 -13.37 -0.76 -2.51
N VAL A 33 -14.13 -0.23 -1.55
CA VAL A 33 -13.63 0.76 -0.58
C VAL A 33 -12.52 0.15 0.27
N LEU A 34 -12.69 -1.07 0.78
CA LEU A 34 -11.68 -1.75 1.59
C LEU A 34 -10.38 -1.94 0.80
N ARG A 35 -10.46 -2.42 -0.45
CA ARG A 35 -9.30 -2.57 -1.34
C ARG A 35 -8.55 -1.25 -1.52
N ALA A 36 -9.27 -0.15 -1.72
CA ALA A 36 -8.67 1.17 -1.87
C ALA A 36 -7.99 1.64 -0.57
N LEU A 37 -8.64 1.46 0.58
CA LEU A 37 -8.11 1.83 1.90
C LEU A 37 -6.89 0.99 2.29
N GLU A 38 -6.88 -0.30 1.98
CA GLU A 38 -5.72 -1.17 2.24
C GLU A 38 -4.50 -0.73 1.45
N ARG A 39 -4.68 -0.34 0.18
CA ARG A 39 -3.60 0.19 -0.65
C ARG A 39 -3.02 1.47 -0.05
N GLU A 40 -3.87 2.40 0.38
CA GLU A 40 -3.43 3.65 0.99
C GLU A 40 -2.76 3.41 2.35
N ARG A 41 -3.31 2.52 3.19
CA ARG A 41 -2.67 2.12 4.45
C ARG A 41 -1.26 1.57 4.22
N ARG A 42 -1.08 0.67 3.25
CA ARG A 42 0.24 0.11 2.93
C ARG A 42 1.21 1.21 2.50
N ARG A 43 0.75 2.17 1.69
CA ARG A 43 1.54 3.32 1.25
C ARG A 43 1.99 4.18 2.45
N GLN A 44 1.10 4.48 3.38
CA GLN A 44 1.42 5.30 4.56
C GLN A 44 2.42 4.62 5.49
N ILE A 45 2.28 3.30 5.70
CA ILE A 45 3.24 2.52 6.48
C ILE A 45 4.62 2.59 5.83
N ALA A 46 4.72 2.27 4.54
CA ALA A 46 6.01 2.32 3.83
C ALA A 46 6.64 3.72 3.84
N ALA A 47 5.84 4.77 3.68
CA ALA A 47 6.33 6.16 3.74
C ALA A 47 6.84 6.52 5.14
N ARG A 48 6.14 6.07 6.20
CA ARG A 48 6.58 6.26 7.58
C ARG A 48 7.89 5.53 7.85
N ASP A 49 8.00 4.28 7.42
CA ASP A 49 9.19 3.47 7.63
C ASP A 49 10.39 4.07 6.90
N ALA A 50 10.21 4.52 5.65
CA ALA A 50 11.24 5.23 4.89
C ALA A 50 11.69 6.52 5.61
N ALA A 51 10.76 7.27 6.21
CA ALA A 51 11.09 8.47 6.97
C ALA A 51 11.92 8.16 8.23
N ILE A 52 11.61 7.06 8.94
CA ILE A 52 12.38 6.61 10.10
C ILE A 52 13.80 6.20 9.67
N LEU A 53 13.92 5.42 8.61
CA LEU A 53 15.22 5.00 8.07
C LEU A 53 16.06 6.20 7.60
N THR A 54 15.43 7.20 6.98
CA THR A 54 16.13 8.42 6.53
C THR A 54 16.57 9.29 7.70
N ALA A 55 15.81 9.32 8.79
CA ALA A 55 16.12 10.11 9.98
C ALA A 55 17.18 9.45 10.89
N THR A 56 17.47 8.17 10.69
CA THR A 56 18.46 7.42 11.47
C THR A 56 19.82 7.56 10.80
N GLU A 57 20.90 7.72 11.57
CA GLU A 57 22.24 7.77 10.98
C GLU A 57 22.54 6.46 10.23
N PRO A 58 23.21 6.51 9.06
CA PRO A 58 23.56 5.32 8.31
C PRO A 58 24.41 4.39 9.16
N ASP A 59 23.96 3.15 9.31
CA ASP A 59 24.74 2.10 9.95
C ASP A 59 25.81 1.60 8.97
N ARG A 60 27.06 1.95 9.25
CA ARG A 60 28.22 1.63 8.40
C ARG A 60 28.41 0.13 8.19
N ASP A 61 27.97 -0.70 9.14
CA ASP A 61 28.08 -2.15 9.02
C ASP A 61 27.02 -2.69 8.04
N LEU A 62 25.83 -2.08 7.99
CA LEU A 62 24.80 -2.40 7.00
C LEU A 62 25.18 -1.92 5.59
N ASP A 63 25.89 -0.81 5.47
CA ASP A 63 26.41 -0.33 4.18
C ASP A 63 27.40 -1.33 3.57
N ALA A 64 28.31 -1.90 4.38
CA ALA A 64 29.24 -2.93 3.93
C ALA A 64 28.53 -4.21 3.49
N LEU A 65 27.48 -4.63 4.22
CA LEU A 65 26.64 -5.77 3.86
C LEU A 65 25.86 -5.54 2.55
N ALA A 66 25.25 -4.37 2.38
CA ALA A 66 24.52 -4.01 1.16
C ALA A 66 25.44 -4.02 -0.08
N GLN A 67 26.65 -3.48 0.05
CA GLN A 67 27.67 -3.53 -1.02
C GLN A 67 28.09 -4.96 -1.36
N PHE A 68 28.21 -5.84 -0.37
CA PHE A 68 28.52 -7.26 -0.60
C PHE A 68 27.35 -7.98 -1.31
N ALA A 69 26.11 -7.77 -0.86
CA ALA A 69 24.92 -8.40 -1.43
C ALA A 69 24.66 -7.98 -2.89
N ALA A 70 24.87 -6.69 -3.21
CA ALA A 70 24.75 -6.19 -4.59
C ALA A 70 25.72 -6.88 -5.56
N LYS A 71 26.93 -7.25 -5.09
CA LYS A 71 27.90 -8.01 -5.89
C LYS A 71 27.44 -9.45 -6.16
N LEU A 72 26.83 -10.12 -5.18
CA LEU A 72 26.29 -11.48 -5.37
C LEU A 72 25.10 -11.54 -6.33
N ALA A 73 24.23 -10.53 -6.31
CA ALA A 73 23.06 -10.50 -7.20
C ALA A 73 23.41 -10.39 -8.68
N THR A 74 24.65 -10.01 -9.01
CA THR A 74 25.14 -9.88 -10.39
C THR A 74 25.67 -11.22 -10.94
N ASP A 75 25.83 -12.24 -10.08
CA ASP A 75 26.43 -13.54 -10.40
C ASP A 75 25.38 -14.66 -10.61
N ILE A 76 24.09 -14.32 -10.59
CA ILE A 76 22.99 -15.25 -10.85
C ILE A 76 22.40 -14.93 -12.22
N ASP A 77 23.01 -15.50 -13.27
CA ASP A 77 22.43 -15.65 -14.62
C ASP A 77 21.55 -16.93 -14.70
#